data_AF-A0A0F4JD00-F1
#
_entry.id   AF-A0A0F4JD00-F1
#
_cell.length_a   1.000
_cell.length_b   1.000
_cell.length_c   1.000
_cell.angle_alpha   90.00
_cell.angle_beta   90.00
_cell.angle_gamma   90.00
#
_symmetry.space_group_name_H-M   'P 1'
#
loop_
_entity.id
_entity.type
_entity.pdbx_description
1 polymer ?
#
loop_
_entity_poly.entity_id
_entity_poly.type
_entity_poly.pdbx_seq_one_letter_code
_entity_poly.pdbx_strand_id
1 'polypeptide(L)' 'VHAWIGDADPSLPPREMNAWADVAPAGFRLRVLPGGHFYLVEQRGALLSELAGELTAPL' A
#
# COMPACT_ATOMS: atom_id res chain seq x y z
N VAL A 1 9.37 2.75 3.80
CA VAL A 1 7.95 3.08 4.12
C VAL A 1 7.08 2.33 3.13
N HIS A 2 6.03 1.66 3.58
CA HIS A 2 5.15 0.86 2.71
C HIS A 2 3.73 1.42 2.76
N ALA A 3 3.11 1.59 1.61
CA ALA A 3 1.76 2.10 1.45
C ALA A 3 0.91 1.10 0.64
N TRP A 4 -0.31 0.89 1.11
CA TRP A 4 -1.35 0.11 0.43
C TRP A 4 -2.59 1.00 0.26
N ILE A 5 -3.18 0.99 -0.93
CA ILE A 5 -4.41 1.72 -1.25
C ILE A 5 -5.38 0.85 -2.06
N GLY A 6 -6.64 1.24 -2.09
CA GLY A 6 -7.66 0.66 -2.96
C GLY A 6 -7.63 1.30 -4.35
N ASP A 7 -7.82 0.50 -5.41
CA ASP A 7 -7.90 0.99 -6.80
C ASP A 7 -9.17 1.78 -7.12
N ALA A 8 -10.21 1.59 -6.31
CA ALA A 8 -11.52 2.22 -6.45
C ALA A 8 -11.83 3.18 -5.27
N ASP A 9 -10.82 3.61 -4.50
CA ASP A 9 -11.01 4.62 -3.46
C ASP A 9 -11.17 6.03 -4.10
N PRO A 10 -12.36 6.64 -4.06
CA PRO A 10 -12.57 7.96 -4.67
C PRO A 10 -11.87 9.09 -3.90
N SER A 11 -11.47 8.84 -2.65
CA SER A 11 -10.84 9.85 -1.78
C SER A 11 -9.32 9.93 -1.94
N LEU A 12 -8.71 8.96 -2.63
CA LEU A 12 -7.26 8.83 -2.67
C LEU A 12 -6.75 8.21 -3.98
N PRO A 13 -6.48 9.03 -5.01
CA PRO A 13 -5.92 8.53 -6.26
C PRO A 13 -4.45 8.08 -6.08
N PRO A 14 -3.98 7.06 -6.84
CA PRO A 14 -2.62 6.53 -6.70
C PRO A 14 -1.49 7.57 -6.84
N ARG A 15 -1.70 8.59 -7.68
CA ARG A 15 -0.73 9.66 -7.88
C ARG A 15 -0.45 10.47 -6.61
N GLU A 16 -1.46 10.65 -5.75
CA GLU A 16 -1.34 11.43 -4.51
C GLU A 16 -0.62 10.62 -3.44
N MET A 17 -0.90 9.32 -3.37
CA MET A 17 -0.14 8.43 -2.50
C MET A 17 1.34 8.32 -2.94
N ASN A 18 1.64 8.39 -4.25
CA ASN A 18 3.02 8.33 -4.73
C ASN A 18 3.88 9.53 -4.27
N ALA A 19 3.29 10.69 -3.96
CA ALA A 19 4.01 11.85 -3.43
C ALA A 19 4.68 11.56 -2.07
N TRP A 20 4.28 10.50 -1.37
CA TRP A 20 4.95 10.06 -0.14
C TRP A 20 6.38 9.57 -0.37
N ALA A 21 6.77 9.24 -1.61
CA ALA A 21 8.15 8.93 -1.96
C ALA A 21 9.10 10.10 -1.64
N ASP A 22 8.63 11.34 -1.75
CA ASP A 22 9.45 12.54 -1.53
C ASP A 22 9.83 12.72 -0.05
N VAL A 23 8.97 12.28 0.87
CA VAL A 23 9.19 12.37 2.33
C VAL A 23 9.71 11.07 2.94
N ALA A 24 9.77 9.99 2.15
CA ALA A 24 10.31 8.69 2.55
C ALA A 24 11.32 8.15 1.52
N PRO A 25 12.44 8.86 1.28
CA PRO A 25 13.35 8.56 0.17
C PRO A 25 14.10 7.22 0.34
N ALA A 26 14.20 6.68 1.56
CA ALA A 26 14.84 5.40 1.85
C ALA A 26 13.93 4.20 1.54
N GLY A 27 13.45 4.09 0.31
CA GLY A 27 12.70 2.92 -0.16
C GLY A 27 11.20 2.97 0.15
N PHE A 28 10.53 4.03 -0.27
CA PHE A 28 9.06 4.02 -0.36
C PHE A 28 8.59 2.93 -1.34
N ARG A 29 7.58 2.16 -0.93
CA ARG A 29 6.89 1.18 -1.79
C ARG A 29 5.39 1.37 -1.73
N LEU A 30 4.77 1.56 -2.90
CA LEU A 30 3.32 1.62 -3.07
C LEU A 30 2.79 0.32 -3.69
N ARG A 31 1.69 -0.17 -3.11
CA ARG A 31 0.88 -1.29 -3.61
C ARG A 31 -0.56 -0.83 -3.74
N VAL A 32 -1.18 -1.16 -4.87
CA VAL A 32 -2.59 -0.86 -5.15
C VAL A 32 -3.32 -2.18 -5.19
N LEU A 33 -4.35 -2.32 -4.37
CA LEU A 33 -5.14 -3.55 -4.21
C LEU A 33 -6.58 -3.31 -4.66
N PRO A 34 -7.32 -4.35 -5.10
CA PRO A 34 -8.71 -4.18 -5.51
C PRO A 34 -9.60 -3.74 -4.34
N GLY A 35 -10.39 -2.69 -4.54
CA GLY A 35 -11.40 -2.23 -3.58
C GLY A 35 -11.40 -0.72 -3.37
N GLY A 36 -12.42 -0.25 -2.65
CA GLY A 36 -12.55 1.16 -2.26
C GLY A 36 -11.74 1.52 -1.01
N HIS A 37 -12.19 2.52 -0.27
CA HIS A 37 -11.54 2.96 0.97
C HIS A 37 -11.30 1.83 2.00
N PHE A 38 -12.20 0.84 2.02
CA PHE A 38 -12.11 -0.32 2.90
C PHE A 38 -11.54 -1.58 2.23
N TYR A 39 -10.72 -1.43 1.17
CA TYR A 39 -10.09 -2.56 0.45
C TYR A 39 -9.45 -3.58 1.41
N LEU A 40 -8.90 -3.13 2.55
CA LEU A 40 -8.24 -3.98 3.54
C LEU A 40 -9.14 -5.08 4.15
N VAL A 41 -10.47 -4.91 4.09
CA VAL A 41 -11.43 -5.92 4.57
C VAL A 41 -11.50 -7.10 3.59
N GLU A 42 -11.72 -6.81 2.31
CA GLU A 42 -11.81 -7.82 1.25
C GLU A 42 -10.44 -8.40 0.91
N GLN A 43 -9.40 -7.57 0.95
CA GLN A 43 -8.01 -7.92 0.60
C GLN A 43 -7.17 -8.34 1.80
N ARG A 44 -7.79 -8.67 2.94
CA ARG A 44 -7.10 -9.01 4.19
C ARG A 44 -6.00 -10.06 3.98
N GLY A 45 -6.28 -11.12 3.21
CA GLY A 45 -5.32 -12.18 2.95
C GLY A 45 -4.09 -11.70 2.18
N ALA A 46 -4.30 -10.97 1.09
CA ALA A 46 -3.22 -10.40 0.28
C ALA A 46 -2.40 -9.39 1.10
N LEU A 47 -3.06 -8.48 1.81
CA LEU A 47 -2.41 -7.48 2.64
C LEU A 47 -1.53 -8.11 3.73
N LEU A 48 -2.05 -9.10 4.46
CA LEU A 48 -1.28 -9.78 5.51
C LEU A 48 -0.10 -10.58 4.95
N SER A 49 -0.26 -11.21 3.78
CA SER A 49 0.83 -11.94 3.14
C SER A 49 1.96 -10.99 2.71
N GLU A 50 1.62 -9.84 2.12
CA GLU A 50 2.63 -8.85 1.73
C GLU A 50 3.33 -8.25 2.96
N LEU A 51 2.56 -7.88 3.99
CA LEU A 51 3.09 -7.34 5.23
C LEU A 51 4.06 -8.31 5.92
N ALA A 52 3.71 -9.59 5.99
CA ALA A 52 4.59 -10.61 6.55
C ALA A 52 5.89 -10.76 5.74
N GLY A 53 5.82 -10.66 4.41
CA GLY A 53 7.00 -10.66 3.54
C GLY A 53 7.93 -9.48 3.82
N GLU A 54 7.40 -8.28 3.95
CA GLU A 54 8.21 -7.08 4.23
C GLU A 54 8.86 -7.12 5.63
N LEU A 55 8.21 -7.72 6.63
CA LEU A 55 8.76 -7.86 7.98
C LEU A 55 9.87 -8.92 8.09
N THR A 56 9.94 -9.84 7.13
CA THR A 56 10.92 -10.94 7.12
C THR A 56 12.00 -10.76 6.06
N ALA A 57 11.89 -9.72 5.23
CA ALA A 57 12.88 -9.38 4.24
C ALA A 57 14.20 -8.96 4.92
N PRO A 58 15.36 -9.41 4.41
CA PRO A 58 16.64 -8.87 4.84
C PRO A 58 16.71 -7.36 4.57
N LEU A 59 17.35 -6.62 5.47
CA LEU A 59 17.65 -5.19 5.31
C LEU A 59 18.58 -4.91 4.13
#